data_AF-A0A373CJA3-F1
#
_entry.id   AF-A0A373CJA3-F1
#
_cell.length_a   1.000
_cell.length_b   1.000
_cell.length_c   1.000
_cell.angle_alpha   90.00
_cell.angle_beta   90.00
_cell.angle_gamma   90.00
#
_symmetry.space_group_name_H-M   'P 1'
#
loop_
_entity.id
_entity.type
_entity.pdbx_description
1 polymer ?
#
loop_
_entity_poly.entity_id
_entity_poly.type
_entity_poly.pdbx_seq_one_letter_code
_entity_poly.pdbx_strand_id
1 'polypeptide(L)'
;MKLRIDKRKLKYVGIVLLALIGSFMFHVDRSDNMDFNRYQTIMDSLRSSGISWLDYMVNCNAATLRANAIMQYSYAFNTLMYLVAKLFENNYILVWISVLFDYSLIAYIAFDWKRNSKYKTNEVILVLLACFSLLPFIHVNSGLRTATSACIMALAVYRFLYQKKNIVEFLALALLSVLFHPFSIFAVPIAIVIRVSSRKGVLFAVLIGCMFLSRIAEIFLNSGIPFLTLIGRKYITYTSETQFTAYRTFSYGGLINCAIIIAYYLLIYRKSREIDNDGIVTDKEKIYLFIVCFSGLIVGNVGSYEMICRNGYLLGALSPILISMFYEKGHLLSGKHIGSIFRVALGLLFVIMSFQWVRYYYPFFL
;
A
#
# COMPACT_ATOMS: atom_id res chain seq x y z
N MET A 1 -40.40 -3.62 5.95
CA MET A 1 -39.23 -4.44 5.55
C MET A 1 -38.04 -4.09 6.46
N LYS A 2 -37.71 -4.91 7.48
CA LYS A 2 -36.54 -4.66 8.34
C LYS A 2 -35.29 -5.15 7.61
N LEU A 3 -34.46 -4.24 7.12
CA LEU A 3 -33.13 -4.53 6.59
C LEU A 3 -32.29 -5.20 7.69
N ARG A 4 -32.21 -6.53 7.65
CA ARG A 4 -31.42 -7.32 8.61
C ARG A 4 -29.96 -7.26 8.18
N ILE A 5 -29.27 -6.17 8.52
CA ILE A 5 -27.84 -6.02 8.27
C ILE A 5 -27.10 -7.01 9.17
N ASP A 6 -26.26 -7.86 8.57
CA ASP A 6 -25.40 -8.79 9.32
C ASP A 6 -24.53 -8.00 10.30
N LYS A 7 -24.57 -8.36 11.60
CA LYS A 7 -23.79 -7.74 12.67
C LYS A 7 -22.29 -7.66 12.34
N ARG A 8 -21.75 -8.56 11.51
CA ARG A 8 -20.38 -8.45 11.02
C ARG A 8 -20.18 -7.24 10.11
N LYS A 9 -21.05 -7.03 9.12
CA LYS A 9 -20.99 -5.87 8.21
C LYS A 9 -21.02 -4.55 8.98
N LEU A 10 -21.83 -4.47 10.05
CA LEU A 10 -21.91 -3.30 10.92
C LEU A 10 -20.58 -2.94 11.60
N LYS A 11 -19.79 -3.95 12.03
CA LYS A 11 -18.47 -3.71 12.64
C LYS A 11 -17.47 -3.11 11.67
N TYR A 12 -17.48 -3.54 10.42
CA TYR A 12 -16.59 -3.00 9.38
C TYR A 12 -16.98 -1.58 8.98
N VAL A 13 -18.28 -1.34 8.81
CA VAL A 13 -18.80 0.02 8.62
C VAL A 13 -18.36 0.91 9.79
N GLY A 14 -18.42 0.41 11.03
CA GLY A 14 -17.89 1.12 12.20
C GLY A 14 -16.41 1.48 12.10
N ILE A 15 -15.53 0.57 11.64
CA ILE A 15 -14.09 0.86 11.47
C ILE A 15 -13.86 1.92 10.39
N VAL A 16 -14.56 1.82 9.25
CA VAL A 16 -14.46 2.82 8.17
C VAL A 16 -14.96 4.18 8.64
N LEU A 17 -16.07 4.22 9.38
CA LEU A 17 -16.61 5.44 9.98
C LEU A 17 -15.65 6.04 11.02
N LEU A 18 -14.99 5.23 11.85
CA LEU A 18 -13.98 5.71 12.79
C LEU A 18 -12.78 6.33 12.06
N ALA A 19 -12.31 5.70 10.99
CA ALA A 19 -11.25 6.28 10.16
C ALA A 19 -11.68 7.60 9.52
N LEU A 20 -12.93 7.70 9.05
CA LEU A 20 -13.48 8.94 8.53
C LEU A 20 -13.59 10.02 9.59
N ILE A 21 -14.12 9.72 10.78
CA ILE A 21 -14.18 10.65 11.91
C ILE A 21 -12.76 11.14 12.25
N GLY A 22 -11.78 10.23 12.28
CA GLY A 22 -10.38 10.58 12.46
C GLY A 22 -9.87 11.56 11.40
N SER A 23 -10.32 11.46 10.15
CA SER A 23 -9.85 12.35 9.06
C SER A 23 -10.33 13.79 9.23
N PHE A 24 -11.45 14.00 9.93
CA PHE A 24 -11.89 15.34 10.30
C PHE A 24 -10.93 16.02 11.28
N MET A 25 -10.11 15.27 12.02
CA MET A 25 -9.07 15.84 12.89
C MET A 25 -7.85 16.35 12.11
N PHE A 26 -7.73 16.04 10.81
CA PHE A 26 -6.61 16.43 9.96
C PHE A 26 -6.92 17.70 9.15
N HIS A 27 -7.71 18.63 9.71
CA HIS A 27 -7.84 19.98 9.16
C HIS A 27 -6.60 20.78 9.55
N VAL A 28 -5.60 20.78 8.67
CA VAL A 28 -4.32 21.45 8.89
C VAL A 28 -4.37 22.86 8.31
N ASP A 29 -3.75 23.82 8.99
CA ASP A 29 -3.48 25.15 8.47
C ASP A 29 -2.63 25.15 7.18
N ARG A 30 -2.87 26.14 6.32
CA ARG A 30 -2.29 26.25 4.97
C ARG A 30 -0.77 26.48 4.95
N SER A 31 -0.14 26.69 6.10
CA SER A 31 1.31 26.97 6.25
C SER A 31 2.21 25.73 6.20
N ASP A 32 1.65 24.52 6.24
CA ASP A 32 2.45 23.30 6.34
C ASP A 32 2.95 22.75 5.00
N ASN A 33 4.17 22.19 4.98
CA ASN A 33 4.78 21.57 3.80
C ASN A 33 4.22 20.16 3.51
N MET A 34 2.92 19.96 3.69
CA MET A 34 2.24 18.71 3.41
C MET A 34 1.78 18.63 1.94
N ASP A 35 1.80 17.41 1.38
CA ASP A 35 1.31 17.15 0.02
C ASP A 35 -0.13 17.65 -0.16
N PHE A 36 -0.94 17.58 0.90
CA PHE A 36 -2.31 18.10 0.92
C PHE A 36 -2.42 19.59 0.59
N ASN A 37 -1.53 20.45 1.12
CA ASN A 37 -1.57 21.89 0.83
C ASN A 37 -1.28 22.17 -0.65
N ARG A 38 -0.44 21.34 -1.29
CA ARG A 38 -0.24 21.42 -2.74
C ARG A 38 -1.51 21.09 -3.50
N TYR A 39 -2.26 20.06 -3.09
CA TYR A 39 -3.54 19.72 -3.73
C TYR A 39 -4.59 20.81 -3.56
N GLN A 40 -4.67 21.45 -2.38
CA GLN A 40 -5.58 22.57 -2.17
C GLN A 40 -5.31 23.73 -3.14
N THR A 41 -4.05 24.15 -3.28
CA THR A 41 -3.66 25.23 -4.20
C THR A 41 -4.04 24.91 -5.65
N ILE A 42 -3.87 23.64 -6.05
CA ILE A 42 -4.25 23.18 -7.40
C ILE A 42 -5.77 23.23 -7.57
N MET A 43 -6.53 22.74 -6.59
CA MET A 43 -8.00 22.74 -6.65
C MET A 43 -8.57 24.18 -6.67
N ASP A 44 -8.00 25.10 -5.89
CA ASP A 44 -8.41 26.52 -5.88
C ASP A 44 -8.14 27.20 -7.24
N SER A 45 -6.99 26.88 -7.87
CA SER A 45 -6.65 27.33 -9.23
C SER A 45 -7.59 26.73 -10.29
N LEU A 46 -7.93 25.45 -10.18
CA LEU A 46 -8.89 24.80 -11.06
C LEU A 46 -10.30 25.37 -10.90
N ARG A 47 -10.71 25.71 -9.69
CA ARG A 47 -12.03 26.28 -9.41
C ARG A 47 -12.18 27.66 -10.02
N SER A 48 -11.14 28.49 -9.90
CA SER A 48 -11.12 29.86 -10.43
C SER A 48 -10.84 29.94 -11.94
N SER A 49 -10.40 28.85 -12.58
CA SER A 49 -10.07 28.83 -14.01
C SER A 49 -11.17 28.22 -14.90
N GLY A 50 -11.25 28.71 -16.14
CA GLY A 50 -12.10 28.15 -17.20
C GLY A 50 -11.54 26.89 -17.89
N ILE A 51 -10.51 26.26 -17.31
CA ILE A 51 -9.80 25.13 -17.93
C ILE A 51 -10.72 23.90 -18.01
N SER A 52 -10.85 23.32 -19.21
CA SER A 52 -11.60 22.09 -19.44
C SER A 52 -10.86 20.87 -18.86
N TRP A 53 -11.58 19.76 -18.62
CA TRP A 53 -10.93 18.53 -18.14
C TRP A 53 -9.87 18.03 -19.12
N LEU A 54 -10.15 18.06 -20.43
CA LEU A 54 -9.20 17.61 -21.44
C LEU A 54 -7.96 18.51 -21.48
N ASP A 55 -8.14 19.82 -21.38
CA ASP A 55 -7.02 20.76 -21.30
C ASP A 55 -6.19 20.57 -20.04
N TYR A 56 -6.85 20.31 -18.89
CA TYR A 56 -6.14 19.97 -17.66
C TYR A 56 -5.34 18.66 -17.77
N MET A 57 -5.77 17.72 -18.61
CA MET A 57 -5.10 16.43 -18.78
C MET A 57 -4.00 16.46 -19.85
N VAL A 58 -4.13 17.33 -20.87
CA VAL A 58 -3.29 17.35 -22.08
C VAL A 58 -2.42 18.62 -22.16
N ASN A 59 -2.98 19.80 -21.90
CA ASN A 59 -2.38 21.10 -22.19
C ASN A 59 -1.78 21.76 -20.94
N CYS A 60 -0.61 21.24 -20.54
CA CYS A 60 0.25 21.76 -19.48
C CYS A 60 0.86 23.13 -19.84
N ASN A 61 0.08 24.20 -19.97
CA ASN A 61 0.68 25.51 -20.27
C ASN A 61 1.66 25.92 -19.14
N ALA A 62 2.76 26.56 -19.54
CA ALA A 62 3.89 26.90 -18.68
C ALA A 62 3.52 27.72 -17.41
N ALA A 63 2.35 28.35 -17.39
CA ALA A 63 1.79 29.03 -16.21
C ALA A 63 1.34 28.04 -15.10
N THR A 64 0.81 26.87 -15.46
CA THR A 64 0.47 25.77 -14.52
C THR A 64 1.69 24.94 -14.08
N LEU A 65 2.78 24.97 -14.84
CA LEU A 65 4.07 24.34 -14.49
C LEU A 65 4.79 25.06 -13.34
N ARG A 66 4.63 26.39 -13.21
CA ARG A 66 5.16 27.14 -12.05
C ARG A 66 4.53 26.73 -10.72
N ALA A 67 3.41 26.00 -10.73
CA ALA A 67 2.68 25.55 -9.54
C ALA A 67 2.65 24.01 -9.33
N ASN A 68 3.40 23.21 -10.09
CA ASN A 68 3.34 21.73 -10.04
C ASN A 68 1.91 21.15 -10.21
N ALA A 69 1.05 21.82 -11.00
CA ALA A 69 -0.40 21.59 -10.95
C ALA A 69 -0.93 20.31 -11.62
N ILE A 70 -0.12 19.68 -12.48
CA ILE A 70 -0.45 18.37 -13.07
C ILE A 70 0.63 17.39 -12.64
N MET A 71 0.23 16.38 -11.88
CA MET A 71 1.10 15.28 -11.54
C MET A 71 1.15 14.36 -12.75
N GLN A 72 2.22 14.50 -13.54
CA GLN A 72 2.41 13.73 -14.78
C GLN A 72 2.10 12.24 -14.56
N TYR A 73 1.32 11.68 -15.47
CA TYR A 73 0.91 10.27 -15.51
C TYR A 73 0.05 9.79 -14.32
N SER A 74 -0.38 10.70 -13.44
CA SER A 74 -1.32 10.40 -12.34
C SER A 74 -2.76 10.69 -12.75
N TYR A 75 -3.14 10.23 -13.95
CA TYR A 75 -4.37 10.61 -14.64
C TYR A 75 -5.64 10.31 -13.84
N ALA A 76 -5.70 9.20 -13.10
CA ALA A 76 -6.86 8.87 -12.29
C ALA A 76 -7.00 9.82 -11.09
N PHE A 77 -5.88 10.14 -10.44
CA PHE A 77 -5.87 11.11 -9.34
C PHE A 77 -6.16 12.54 -9.83
N ASN A 78 -5.57 12.95 -10.94
CA ASN A 78 -5.84 14.26 -11.55
C ASN A 78 -7.33 14.39 -11.92
N THR A 79 -7.93 13.32 -12.46
CA THR A 79 -9.37 13.30 -12.73
C THR A 79 -10.18 13.46 -11.44
N LEU A 80 -9.86 12.73 -10.37
CA LEU A 80 -10.53 12.86 -9.08
C LEU A 80 -10.41 14.30 -8.53
N MET A 81 -9.20 14.87 -8.56
CA MET A 81 -8.94 16.24 -8.11
C MET A 81 -9.69 17.29 -8.93
N TYR A 82 -9.76 17.13 -10.26
CA TYR A 82 -10.53 18.01 -11.13
C TYR A 82 -12.03 17.97 -10.80
N LEU A 83 -12.59 16.76 -10.65
CA LEU A 83 -13.99 16.58 -10.28
C LEU A 83 -14.29 17.21 -8.93
N VAL A 84 -13.44 17.00 -7.92
CA VAL A 84 -13.64 17.60 -6.60
C VAL A 84 -13.59 19.13 -6.68
N ALA A 85 -12.62 19.69 -7.40
CA ALA A 85 -12.48 21.14 -7.55
C ALA A 85 -13.70 21.79 -8.22
N LYS A 86 -14.30 21.13 -9.22
CA LYS A 86 -15.45 21.66 -9.98
C LYS A 86 -16.81 21.41 -9.31
N LEU A 87 -16.94 20.34 -8.51
CA LEU A 87 -18.21 19.97 -7.89
C LEU A 87 -18.36 20.47 -6.46
N PHE A 88 -17.25 20.81 -5.78
CA PHE A 88 -17.27 21.20 -4.38
C PHE A 88 -16.38 22.41 -4.08
N GLU A 89 -16.83 23.24 -3.15
CA GLU A 89 -16.05 24.36 -2.62
C GLU A 89 -15.02 23.91 -1.57
N ASN A 90 -15.34 22.86 -0.82
CA ASN A 90 -14.49 22.35 0.25
C ASN A 90 -13.43 21.36 -0.28
N ASN A 91 -12.15 21.77 -0.23
CA ASN A 91 -11.00 20.97 -0.66
C ASN A 91 -10.77 19.69 0.18
N TYR A 92 -11.24 19.63 1.44
CA TYR A 92 -11.09 18.43 2.29
C TYR A 92 -11.91 17.23 1.80
N ILE A 93 -12.88 17.45 0.91
CA ILE A 93 -13.67 16.37 0.31
C ILE A 93 -12.78 15.38 -0.45
N LEU A 94 -11.69 15.85 -1.07
CA LEU A 94 -10.71 14.97 -1.72
C LEU A 94 -10.13 13.97 -0.71
N VAL A 95 -9.78 14.44 0.49
CA VAL A 95 -9.23 13.61 1.58
C VAL A 95 -10.28 12.62 2.06
N TRP A 96 -11.50 13.06 2.31
CA TRP A 96 -12.57 12.19 2.81
C TRP A 96 -12.92 11.08 1.81
N ILE A 97 -12.95 11.41 0.51
CA ILE A 97 -13.17 10.41 -0.55
C ILE A 97 -12.04 9.37 -0.54
N SER A 98 -10.78 9.81 -0.50
CA SER A 98 -9.62 8.90 -0.43
C SER A 98 -9.64 8.02 0.82
N VAL A 99 -9.85 8.60 2.01
CA VAL A 99 -9.92 7.85 3.28
C VAL A 99 -11.06 6.83 3.26
N LEU A 100 -12.25 7.24 2.82
CA LEU A 100 -13.40 6.34 2.68
C LEU A 100 -13.06 5.19 1.75
N PHE A 101 -12.47 5.49 0.60
CA PHE A 101 -12.15 4.50 -0.41
C PHE A 101 -11.09 3.52 0.09
N ASP A 102 -9.96 4.02 0.60
CA ASP A 102 -8.83 3.23 1.08
C ASP A 102 -9.24 2.24 2.18
N TYR A 103 -9.88 2.74 3.25
CA TYR A 103 -10.31 1.88 4.34
C TYR A 103 -11.48 0.96 3.98
N SER A 104 -12.31 1.33 3.00
CA SER A 104 -13.33 0.41 2.48
C SER A 104 -12.70 -0.78 1.75
N LEU A 105 -11.62 -0.56 1.00
CA LEU A 105 -10.88 -1.65 0.33
C LEU A 105 -10.21 -2.58 1.35
N ILE A 106 -9.53 -2.01 2.37
CA ILE A 106 -8.88 -2.78 3.43
C ILE A 106 -9.92 -3.58 4.23
N ALA A 107 -11.05 -2.95 4.58
CA ALA A 107 -12.14 -3.60 5.30
C ALA A 107 -12.79 -4.73 4.48
N TYR A 108 -12.95 -4.54 3.16
CA TYR A 108 -13.42 -5.58 2.25
C TYR A 108 -12.48 -6.80 2.28
N ILE A 109 -11.16 -6.59 2.13
CA ILE A 109 -10.16 -7.66 2.17
C ILE A 109 -10.23 -8.40 3.51
N ALA A 110 -10.25 -7.68 4.64
CA ALA A 110 -10.34 -8.26 5.97
C ALA A 110 -11.61 -9.12 6.14
N PHE A 111 -12.75 -8.60 5.70
CA PHE A 111 -14.02 -9.30 5.82
C PHE A 111 -14.07 -10.58 4.99
N ASP A 112 -13.66 -10.51 3.72
CA ASP A 112 -13.73 -11.67 2.83
C ASP A 112 -12.71 -12.75 3.23
N TRP A 113 -11.49 -12.35 3.61
CA TRP A 113 -10.44 -13.26 4.03
C TRP A 113 -10.82 -14.14 5.23
N LYS A 114 -11.52 -13.57 6.22
CA LYS A 114 -12.07 -14.28 7.38
C LYS A 114 -13.60 -14.33 7.30
N ARG A 115 -14.16 -14.61 6.12
CA ARG A 115 -15.61 -14.81 5.98
C ARG A 115 -16.08 -16.04 6.78
N ASN A 116 -15.34 -17.15 6.64
CA ASN A 116 -15.69 -18.46 7.21
C ASN A 116 -15.07 -18.74 8.59
N SER A 117 -14.17 -17.88 9.08
CA SER A 117 -13.57 -17.99 10.41
C SER A 117 -13.56 -16.62 11.08
N LYS A 118 -13.54 -16.53 12.41
CA LYS A 118 -13.49 -15.21 13.08
C LYS A 118 -12.05 -14.85 13.42
N TYR A 119 -11.70 -13.57 13.27
CA TYR A 119 -10.49 -13.02 13.87
C TYR A 119 -10.57 -13.15 15.40
N LYS A 120 -9.45 -13.53 16.01
CA LYS A 120 -9.28 -13.40 17.47
C LYS A 120 -8.99 -11.94 17.83
N THR A 121 -9.32 -11.51 19.03
CA THR A 121 -9.12 -10.10 19.47
C THR A 121 -7.67 -9.64 19.30
N ASN A 122 -6.70 -10.47 19.69
CA ASN A 122 -5.28 -10.15 19.51
C ASN A 122 -4.85 -10.10 18.03
N GLU A 123 -5.44 -10.93 17.17
CA GLU A 123 -5.23 -10.88 15.72
C GLU A 123 -5.76 -9.54 15.15
N VAL A 124 -6.95 -9.09 15.59
CA VAL A 124 -7.50 -7.78 15.18
C VAL A 124 -6.59 -6.64 15.61
N ILE A 125 -6.11 -6.64 16.86
CA ILE A 125 -5.22 -5.59 17.38
C ILE A 125 -3.94 -5.53 16.53
N LEU A 126 -3.34 -6.67 16.24
CA LEU A 126 -2.14 -6.72 15.39
C LEU A 126 -2.42 -6.29 13.94
N VAL A 127 -3.58 -6.62 13.37
CA VAL A 127 -3.98 -6.13 12.03
C VAL A 127 -4.06 -4.61 11.99
N LEU A 128 -4.68 -3.99 13.01
CA LEU A 128 -4.79 -2.55 13.12
C LEU A 128 -3.43 -1.88 13.31
N LEU A 129 -2.59 -2.41 14.22
CA LEU A 129 -1.24 -1.92 14.45
C LEU A 129 -0.35 -2.04 13.22
N ALA A 130 -0.41 -3.17 12.52
CA ALA A 130 0.32 -3.38 11.27
C ALA A 130 -0.15 -2.43 10.17
N CYS A 131 -1.47 -2.25 10.03
CA CYS A 131 -2.04 -1.28 9.08
C CYS A 131 -1.51 0.12 9.39
N PHE A 132 -1.63 0.59 10.64
CA PHE A 132 -1.19 1.94 11.03
C PHE A 132 0.32 2.12 10.96
N SER A 133 1.11 1.08 11.22
CA SER A 133 2.58 1.18 11.16
C SER A 133 3.10 1.26 9.73
N LEU A 134 2.50 0.48 8.83
CA LEU A 134 2.96 0.33 7.45
C LEU A 134 2.22 1.24 6.47
N LEU A 135 1.00 1.65 6.78
CA LEU A 135 0.18 2.63 6.06
C LEU A 135 -0.39 3.61 7.10
N PRO A 136 0.42 4.54 7.62
CA PRO A 136 0.01 5.42 8.70
C PRO A 136 -1.06 6.40 8.25
N PHE A 137 -1.95 6.74 9.18
CA PHE A 137 -3.14 7.52 8.88
C PHE A 137 -2.82 8.90 8.26
N ILE A 138 -1.75 9.57 8.70
CA ILE A 138 -1.24 10.80 8.08
C ILE A 138 -0.98 10.66 6.58
N HIS A 139 -0.45 9.53 6.11
CA HIS A 139 -0.18 9.30 4.69
C HIS A 139 -1.45 8.94 3.91
N VAL A 140 -2.47 8.41 4.58
CA VAL A 140 -3.82 8.29 3.99
C VAL A 140 -4.48 9.67 3.84
N ASN A 141 -4.16 10.65 4.71
CA ASN A 141 -4.74 12.00 4.64
C ASN A 141 -3.94 13.00 3.78
N SER A 142 -2.62 12.89 3.77
CA SER A 142 -1.72 13.82 3.07
C SER A 142 -1.06 13.19 1.84
N GLY A 143 -0.59 11.95 1.97
CA GLY A 143 0.01 11.15 0.89
C GLY A 143 -1.01 10.44 -0.01
N LEU A 144 -2.19 11.06 -0.21
CA LEU A 144 -3.42 10.49 -0.80
C LEU A 144 -3.16 9.57 -1.99
N ARG A 145 -2.39 10.04 -2.98
CA ARG A 145 -2.06 9.30 -4.20
C ARG A 145 -1.42 7.94 -3.93
N THR A 146 -0.42 7.94 -3.06
CA THR A 146 0.39 6.74 -2.78
C THR A 146 -0.42 5.76 -1.95
N ALA A 147 -1.16 6.25 -0.94
CA ALA A 147 -2.04 5.43 -0.11
C ALA A 147 -3.17 4.77 -0.92
N THR A 148 -3.89 5.55 -1.74
CA THR A 148 -4.97 5.03 -2.58
C THR A 148 -4.46 4.06 -3.64
N SER A 149 -3.32 4.37 -4.27
CA SER A 149 -2.65 3.45 -5.19
C SER A 149 -2.30 2.12 -4.50
N ALA A 150 -1.73 2.16 -3.29
CA ALA A 150 -1.43 0.96 -2.51
C ALA A 150 -2.68 0.12 -2.21
N CYS A 151 -3.78 0.75 -1.82
CA CYS A 151 -5.04 0.06 -1.48
C CYS A 151 -5.70 -0.59 -2.71
N ILE A 152 -5.69 0.10 -3.87
CA ILE A 152 -6.20 -0.47 -5.14
C ILE A 152 -5.34 -1.66 -5.56
N MET A 153 -4.01 -1.54 -5.50
CA MET A 153 -3.11 -2.64 -5.84
C MET A 153 -3.26 -3.83 -4.87
N ALA A 154 -3.46 -3.57 -3.57
CA ALA A 154 -3.73 -4.63 -2.59
C ALA A 154 -5.00 -5.41 -2.98
N LEU A 155 -6.06 -4.71 -3.36
CA LEU A 155 -7.29 -5.33 -3.87
C LEU A 155 -7.02 -6.13 -5.15
N ALA A 156 -6.27 -5.57 -6.11
CA ALA A 156 -5.94 -6.23 -7.37
C ALA A 156 -5.21 -7.55 -7.13
N VAL A 157 -4.14 -7.53 -6.33
CA VAL A 157 -3.35 -8.70 -5.96
C VAL A 157 -4.20 -9.72 -5.21
N TYR A 158 -5.02 -9.25 -4.26
CA TYR A 158 -5.93 -10.12 -3.50
C TYR A 158 -6.89 -10.87 -4.41
N ARG A 159 -7.59 -10.15 -5.29
CA ARG A 159 -8.57 -10.75 -6.20
C ARG A 159 -7.91 -11.69 -7.20
N PHE A 160 -6.72 -11.35 -7.69
CA PHE A 160 -5.99 -12.14 -8.67
C PHE A 160 -5.38 -13.43 -8.09
N LEU A 161 -4.68 -13.34 -6.97
CA LEU A 161 -3.97 -14.46 -6.37
C LEU A 161 -4.87 -15.34 -5.50
N TYR A 162 -5.71 -14.73 -4.66
CA TYR A 162 -6.56 -15.46 -3.71
C TYR A 162 -7.93 -15.79 -4.28
N GLN A 163 -8.67 -14.80 -4.81
CA GLN A 163 -10.00 -15.05 -5.39
C GLN A 163 -9.95 -15.61 -6.83
N LYS A 164 -8.75 -15.85 -7.36
CA LYS A 164 -8.50 -16.44 -8.68
C LYS A 164 -9.17 -15.70 -9.84
N LYS A 165 -9.36 -14.38 -9.73
CA LYS A 165 -9.90 -13.55 -10.82
C LYS A 165 -8.97 -13.55 -12.03
N ASN A 166 -9.53 -13.22 -13.19
CA ASN A 166 -8.80 -13.28 -14.46
C ASN A 166 -7.75 -12.16 -14.56
N ILE A 167 -6.82 -12.32 -15.51
CA ILE A 167 -5.72 -11.38 -15.72
C ILE A 167 -6.20 -10.00 -16.19
N VAL A 168 -7.32 -9.93 -16.93
CA VAL A 168 -7.86 -8.67 -17.45
C VAL A 168 -8.34 -7.78 -16.30
N GLU A 169 -9.09 -8.34 -15.36
CA GLU A 169 -9.54 -7.64 -14.15
C GLU A 169 -8.35 -7.18 -13.30
N PHE A 170 -7.32 -8.02 -13.18
CA PHE A 170 -6.09 -7.66 -12.49
C PHE A 170 -5.37 -6.48 -13.17
N LEU A 171 -5.17 -6.55 -14.49
CA LEU A 171 -4.49 -5.49 -15.25
C LEU A 171 -5.28 -4.18 -15.25
N ALA A 172 -6.62 -4.24 -15.27
CA ALA A 172 -7.46 -3.05 -15.16
C ALA A 172 -7.30 -2.35 -13.80
N LEU A 173 -7.34 -3.10 -12.69
CA LEU A 173 -7.12 -2.53 -11.36
C LEU A 173 -5.67 -2.09 -11.15
N ALA A 174 -4.69 -2.84 -11.66
CA ALA A 174 -3.29 -2.48 -11.61
C ALA A 174 -3.01 -1.19 -12.41
N LEU A 175 -3.60 -1.04 -13.59
CA LEU A 175 -3.53 0.19 -14.38
C LEU A 175 -4.15 1.35 -13.60
N LEU A 176 -5.36 1.20 -13.06
CA LEU A 176 -5.99 2.23 -12.23
C LEU A 176 -5.07 2.66 -11.07
N SER A 177 -4.47 1.70 -10.38
CA SER A 177 -3.51 1.95 -9.30
C SER A 177 -2.29 2.74 -9.76
N VAL A 178 -1.69 2.37 -10.90
CA VAL A 178 -0.53 3.07 -11.49
C VAL A 178 -0.89 4.49 -11.91
N LEU A 179 -2.13 4.70 -12.40
CA LEU A 179 -2.67 6.02 -12.75
C LEU A 179 -2.99 6.88 -11.51
N PHE A 180 -2.97 6.34 -10.29
CA PHE A 180 -2.91 7.15 -9.05
C PHE A 180 -1.46 7.46 -8.66
N HIS A 181 -0.61 6.42 -8.63
CA HIS A 181 0.82 6.58 -8.39
C HIS A 181 1.63 5.43 -9.03
N PRO A 182 2.68 5.73 -9.84
CA PRO A 182 3.37 4.71 -10.64
C PRO A 182 4.16 3.68 -9.83
N PHE A 183 4.52 3.98 -8.58
CA PHE A 183 5.28 3.05 -7.71
C PHE A 183 4.61 1.67 -7.56
N SER A 184 3.28 1.61 -7.62
CA SER A 184 2.54 0.36 -7.43
C SER A 184 2.85 -0.68 -8.51
N ILE A 185 3.45 -0.27 -9.64
CA ILE A 185 3.85 -1.16 -10.73
C ILE A 185 4.77 -2.30 -10.27
N PHE A 186 5.57 -2.11 -9.20
CA PHE A 186 6.49 -3.15 -8.72
C PHE A 186 5.78 -4.42 -8.22
N ALA A 187 4.51 -4.31 -7.80
CA ALA A 187 3.71 -5.47 -7.39
C ALA A 187 3.28 -6.34 -8.58
N VAL A 188 3.12 -5.76 -9.77
CA VAL A 188 2.57 -6.41 -10.96
C VAL A 188 3.40 -7.63 -11.41
N PRO A 189 4.71 -7.51 -11.67
CA PRO A 189 5.50 -8.65 -12.13
C PRO A 189 5.55 -9.77 -11.08
N ILE A 190 5.63 -9.42 -9.78
CA ILE A 190 5.64 -10.41 -8.69
C ILE A 190 4.33 -11.19 -8.66
N ALA A 191 3.18 -10.51 -8.76
CA ALA A 191 1.88 -11.17 -8.78
C ALA A 191 1.69 -12.08 -10.00
N ILE A 192 2.10 -11.64 -11.20
CA ILE A 192 2.02 -12.46 -12.42
C ILE A 192 2.87 -13.71 -12.28
N VAL A 193 4.14 -13.58 -11.87
CA VAL A 193 5.06 -14.72 -11.73
C VAL A 193 4.51 -15.75 -10.73
N ILE A 194 3.96 -15.30 -9.60
CA ILE A 194 3.37 -16.19 -8.58
C ILE A 194 2.08 -16.84 -9.07
N ARG A 195 1.28 -16.15 -9.90
CA ARG A 195 0.06 -16.75 -10.45
C ARG A 195 0.39 -17.95 -11.33
N VAL A 196 1.39 -17.79 -12.22
CA VAL A 196 1.76 -18.76 -13.25
C VAL A 196 2.71 -19.85 -12.73
N SER A 197 3.50 -19.57 -11.69
CA SER A 197 4.46 -20.52 -11.15
C SER A 197 4.04 -21.01 -9.76
N SER A 198 3.98 -22.33 -9.60
CA SER A 198 3.78 -23.01 -8.32
C SER A 198 5.08 -23.34 -7.60
N ARG A 199 6.24 -22.94 -8.15
CA ARG A 199 7.54 -23.47 -7.71
C ARG A 199 8.21 -22.58 -6.66
N LYS A 200 8.88 -23.24 -5.71
CA LYS A 200 9.68 -22.65 -4.62
C LYS A 200 10.78 -21.70 -5.12
N GLY A 201 11.19 -21.81 -6.39
CA GLY A 201 12.16 -20.93 -7.04
C GLY A 201 11.66 -19.52 -7.37
N VAL A 202 10.37 -19.23 -7.26
CA VAL A 202 9.82 -17.88 -7.51
C VAL A 202 10.40 -16.86 -6.55
N LEU A 203 10.54 -17.20 -5.28
CA LEU A 203 11.17 -16.32 -4.30
C LEU A 203 12.60 -15.96 -4.70
N PHE A 204 13.38 -16.96 -5.11
CA PHE A 204 14.77 -16.75 -5.52
C PHE A 204 14.87 -15.94 -6.82
N ALA A 205 14.00 -16.20 -7.79
CA ALA A 205 13.92 -15.45 -9.04
C ALA A 205 13.52 -13.99 -8.82
N VAL A 206 12.56 -13.72 -7.93
CA VAL A 206 12.16 -12.36 -7.57
C VAL A 206 13.30 -11.64 -6.85
N LEU A 207 13.95 -12.28 -5.87
CA LEU A 207 15.09 -11.70 -5.15
C LEU A 207 16.25 -11.36 -6.10
N ILE A 208 16.60 -12.27 -7.01
CA ILE A 208 17.61 -12.01 -8.04
C ILE A 208 17.17 -10.86 -8.95
N GLY A 209 15.91 -10.85 -9.41
CA GLY A 209 15.37 -9.77 -10.23
C GLY A 209 15.45 -8.40 -9.55
N CYS A 210 15.28 -8.36 -8.23
CA CYS A 210 15.41 -7.12 -7.45
C CYS A 210 16.84 -6.56 -7.47
N MET A 211 17.88 -7.41 -7.53
CA MET A 211 19.27 -6.97 -7.65
C MET A 211 19.57 -6.24 -8.96
N PHE A 212 18.74 -6.42 -9.99
CA PHE A 212 18.89 -5.79 -11.30
C PHE A 212 18.01 -4.54 -11.48
N LEU A 213 17.24 -4.11 -10.47
CA LEU A 213 16.32 -2.98 -10.60
C LEU A 213 17.01 -1.66 -10.98
N SER A 214 18.21 -1.41 -10.45
CA SER A 214 19.02 -0.25 -10.84
C SER A 214 19.34 -0.26 -12.34
N ARG A 215 19.80 -1.38 -12.87
CA ARG A 215 20.08 -1.55 -14.31
C ARG A 215 18.81 -1.46 -15.16
N ILE A 216 17.70 -2.02 -14.69
CA ILE A 216 16.41 -1.90 -15.39
C ILE A 216 15.97 -0.42 -15.46
N ALA A 217 16.14 0.33 -14.37
CA ALA A 217 15.81 1.75 -14.33
C ALA A 217 16.68 2.58 -15.29
N GLU A 218 17.97 2.26 -15.42
CA GLU A 218 18.86 2.85 -16.42
C GLU A 218 18.42 2.54 -17.85
N ILE A 219 18.04 1.30 -18.15
CA ILE A 219 17.48 0.92 -19.46
C ILE A 219 16.21 1.73 -19.75
N PHE A 220 15.32 1.86 -18.76
CA PHE A 220 14.08 2.61 -18.89
C PHE A 220 14.33 4.09 -19.15
N LEU A 221 15.30 4.70 -18.48
CA LEU A 221 15.72 6.08 -18.75
C LEU A 221 16.13 6.30 -20.20
N ASN A 222 16.81 5.31 -20.78
CA ASN A 222 17.36 5.35 -22.13
C ASN A 222 16.42 4.76 -23.21
N SER A 223 15.21 4.35 -22.86
CA SER A 223 14.32 3.59 -23.75
C SER A 223 13.66 4.38 -24.88
N GLY A 224 13.73 5.71 -24.86
CA GLY A 224 13.02 6.59 -25.80
C GLY A 224 11.49 6.64 -25.62
N ILE A 225 10.90 5.78 -24.78
CA ILE A 225 9.47 5.75 -24.47
C ILE A 225 9.19 6.63 -23.25
N PRO A 226 8.43 7.74 -23.38
CA PRO A 226 8.27 8.73 -22.30
C PRO A 226 7.81 8.16 -20.96
N PHE A 227 6.88 7.21 -20.99
CA PHE A 227 6.37 6.54 -19.79
C PHE A 227 7.45 5.71 -19.08
N LEU A 228 8.25 4.93 -19.82
CA LEU A 228 9.35 4.15 -19.24
C LEU A 228 10.44 5.08 -18.71
N THR A 229 10.82 6.12 -19.45
CA THR A 229 11.78 7.12 -18.98
C THR A 229 11.34 7.75 -17.65
N LEU A 230 10.05 8.05 -17.47
CA LEU A 230 9.54 8.53 -16.20
C LEU A 230 9.67 7.49 -15.08
N ILE A 231 9.31 6.22 -15.34
CA ILE A 231 9.46 5.14 -14.34
C ILE A 231 10.93 5.07 -13.89
N GLY A 232 11.87 5.08 -14.85
CA GLY A 232 13.29 5.11 -14.55
C GLY A 232 13.70 6.34 -13.72
N ARG A 233 13.25 7.55 -14.11
CA ARG A 233 13.52 8.79 -13.32
C ARG A 233 12.97 8.69 -11.90
N LYS A 234 11.74 8.19 -11.74
CA LYS A 234 11.10 8.04 -10.44
C LYS A 234 11.84 7.05 -9.58
N TYR A 235 12.24 5.90 -10.13
CA TYR A 235 13.07 4.93 -9.43
C TYR A 235 14.36 5.58 -8.94
N ILE A 236 15.16 6.21 -9.82
CA ILE A 236 16.41 6.87 -9.43
C ILE A 236 16.20 7.96 -8.38
N THR A 237 15.13 8.76 -8.54
CA THR A 237 14.78 9.80 -7.57
C THR A 237 14.56 9.19 -6.19
N TYR A 238 13.74 8.12 -6.12
CA TYR A 238 13.41 7.46 -4.86
C TYR A 238 14.58 6.65 -4.27
N THR A 239 15.54 6.21 -5.09
CA THR A 239 16.74 5.50 -4.65
C THR A 239 17.95 6.38 -4.36
N SER A 240 17.85 7.70 -4.56
CA SER A 240 18.95 8.62 -4.26
C SER A 240 19.13 8.80 -2.75
N GLU A 241 20.38 8.62 -2.27
CA GLU A 241 20.73 8.59 -0.83
C GLU A 241 20.43 9.91 -0.07
N THR A 242 20.22 11.00 -0.79
CA THR A 242 20.06 12.36 -0.24
C THR A 242 18.60 12.77 0.00
N GLN A 243 17.61 11.94 -0.37
CA GLN A 243 16.20 12.28 -0.19
C GLN A 243 15.60 11.73 1.12
N PHE A 244 15.01 12.65 1.90
CA PHE A 244 14.14 12.42 3.08
C PHE A 244 14.70 11.55 4.21
N THR A 245 15.79 12.00 4.84
CA THR A 245 16.35 11.42 6.08
C THR A 245 15.37 11.36 7.26
N ALA A 246 14.28 12.13 7.20
CA ALA A 246 13.20 12.10 8.18
C ALA A 246 12.49 10.74 8.29
N TYR A 247 12.53 9.90 7.25
CA TYR A 247 11.87 8.58 7.26
C TYR A 247 12.76 7.42 7.77
N ARG A 248 13.95 7.70 8.29
CA ARG A 248 14.94 6.66 8.69
C ARG A 248 14.35 5.62 9.64
N THR A 249 13.72 6.05 10.72
CA THR A 249 13.14 5.14 11.73
C THR A 249 12.04 4.24 11.15
N PHE A 250 11.20 4.80 10.27
CA PHE A 250 10.13 4.04 9.60
C PHE A 250 10.67 3.07 8.57
N SER A 251 11.72 3.47 7.85
CA SER A 251 12.40 2.62 6.89
C SER A 251 13.07 1.43 7.57
N TYR A 252 13.80 1.66 8.67
CA TYR A 252 14.39 0.57 9.45
C TYR A 252 13.32 -0.34 10.04
N GLY A 253 12.22 0.21 10.56
CA GLY A 253 11.09 -0.59 11.03
C GLY A 253 10.47 -1.44 9.92
N GLY A 254 10.28 -0.87 8.73
CA GLY A 254 9.80 -1.58 7.54
C GLY A 254 10.72 -2.72 7.10
N LEU A 255 12.04 -2.50 7.13
CA LEU A 255 13.04 -3.53 6.83
C LEU A 255 13.02 -4.67 7.86
N ILE A 256 12.98 -4.35 9.16
CA ILE A 256 12.90 -5.36 10.23
C ILE A 256 11.60 -6.17 10.09
N ASN A 257 10.47 -5.52 9.80
CA ASN A 257 9.20 -6.19 9.55
C ASN A 257 9.31 -7.17 8.37
N CYS A 258 9.90 -6.73 7.25
CA CYS A 258 10.11 -7.60 6.08
C CYS A 258 11.02 -8.79 6.40
N ALA A 259 12.11 -8.57 7.15
CA ALA A 259 13.00 -9.64 7.59
C ALA A 259 12.27 -10.67 8.47
N ILE A 260 11.45 -10.21 9.42
CA ILE A 260 10.61 -11.07 10.26
C ILE A 260 9.64 -11.89 9.42
N ILE A 261 8.95 -11.29 8.45
CA ILE A 261 8.00 -11.96 7.54
C ILE A 261 8.70 -13.07 6.76
N ILE A 262 9.85 -12.76 6.15
CA ILE A 262 10.64 -13.71 5.37
C ILE A 262 11.12 -14.87 6.27
N ALA A 263 11.68 -14.54 7.44
CA ALA A 263 12.16 -15.54 8.39
C ALA A 263 11.03 -16.45 8.87
N TYR A 264 9.88 -15.89 9.24
CA TYR A 264 8.71 -16.68 9.65
C TYR A 264 8.24 -17.62 8.55
N TYR A 265 8.16 -17.11 7.31
CA TYR A 265 7.72 -17.92 6.18
C TYR A 265 8.66 -19.11 5.92
N LEU A 266 9.97 -18.87 5.91
CA LEU A 266 10.98 -19.91 5.63
C LEU A 266 11.14 -20.91 6.77
N LEU A 267 11.15 -20.44 8.02
CA LEU A 267 11.46 -21.28 9.18
C LEU A 267 10.24 -22.03 9.72
N ILE A 268 9.04 -21.45 9.61
CA ILE A 268 7.82 -21.98 10.23
C ILE A 268 6.80 -22.37 9.17
N TYR A 269 6.31 -21.40 8.39
CA TYR A 269 5.16 -21.62 7.51
C TYR A 269 5.44 -22.71 6.47
N ARG A 270 6.57 -22.59 5.75
CA ARG A 270 6.96 -23.53 4.70
C ARG A 270 7.26 -24.92 5.25
N LYS A 271 8.02 -25.03 6.35
CA LYS A 271 8.38 -26.33 6.95
C LYS A 271 7.16 -27.11 7.41
N SER A 272 6.19 -26.45 8.04
CA SER A 272 4.96 -27.10 8.48
C SER A 272 4.09 -27.57 7.32
N ARG A 273 4.16 -26.92 6.14
CA ARG A 273 3.42 -27.36 4.94
C ARG A 273 4.07 -28.54 4.22
N GLU A 274 5.39 -28.62 4.20
CA GLU A 274 6.12 -29.78 3.64
C GLU A 274 5.75 -31.09 4.36
N ILE A 275 5.21 -30.98 5.59
CA ILE A 275 4.72 -32.11 6.38
C ILE A 275 3.24 -32.45 6.09
N ASP A 276 2.41 -31.45 5.78
CA ASP A 276 0.93 -31.59 5.76
C ASP A 276 0.30 -31.77 4.37
N ASN A 277 0.97 -31.36 3.26
CA ASN A 277 0.38 -31.46 1.92
C ASN A 277 1.45 -31.83 0.89
N ASP A 278 1.20 -32.87 0.08
CA ASP A 278 2.00 -33.42 -1.03
C ASP A 278 2.36 -32.40 -2.17
N GLY A 279 2.82 -31.20 -1.83
CA GLY A 279 3.30 -30.18 -2.77
C GLY A 279 2.22 -29.37 -3.50
N ILE A 280 0.92 -29.52 -3.19
CA ILE A 280 -0.15 -28.72 -3.81
C ILE A 280 -0.19 -27.31 -3.20
N VAL A 281 0.11 -26.30 -4.02
CA VAL A 281 0.08 -24.89 -3.61
C VAL A 281 -1.36 -24.36 -3.58
N THR A 282 -1.86 -24.03 -2.39
CA THR A 282 -3.19 -23.42 -2.22
C THR A 282 -3.23 -21.93 -2.62
N ASP A 283 -4.41 -21.38 -2.87
CA ASP A 283 -4.56 -19.94 -3.20
C ASP A 283 -4.09 -19.02 -2.05
N LYS A 284 -4.24 -19.49 -0.81
CA LYS A 284 -3.69 -18.83 0.37
C LYS A 284 -2.16 -18.77 0.34
N GLU A 285 -1.51 -19.85 -0.07
CA GLU A 285 -0.05 -19.87 -0.20
C GLU A 285 0.44 -18.91 -1.28
N LYS A 286 -0.30 -18.76 -2.38
CA LYS A 286 0.08 -17.79 -3.43
C LYS A 286 0.13 -16.37 -2.87
N ILE A 287 -0.87 -15.94 -2.10
CA ILE A 287 -0.86 -14.59 -1.53
C ILE A 287 0.16 -14.40 -0.41
N TYR A 288 0.44 -15.44 0.39
CA TYR A 288 1.53 -15.38 1.36
C TYR A 288 2.91 -15.34 0.69
N LEU A 289 3.10 -16.14 -0.37
CA LEU A 289 4.31 -16.09 -1.18
C LEU A 289 4.48 -14.71 -1.81
N PHE A 290 3.40 -14.04 -2.23
CA PHE A 290 3.44 -12.67 -2.72
C PHE A 290 3.93 -11.71 -1.64
N ILE A 291 3.37 -11.77 -0.44
CA ILE A 291 3.79 -10.91 0.68
C ILE A 291 5.29 -11.10 0.95
N VAL A 292 5.78 -12.34 0.95
CA VAL A 292 7.19 -12.66 1.21
C VAL A 292 8.11 -12.20 0.08
N CYS A 293 7.73 -12.42 -1.18
CA CYS A 293 8.49 -11.94 -2.34
C CYS A 293 8.53 -10.41 -2.38
N PHE A 294 7.41 -9.76 -2.06
CA PHE A 294 7.30 -8.30 -2.00
C PHE A 294 8.09 -7.71 -0.81
N SER A 295 8.12 -8.40 0.35
CA SER A 295 9.04 -8.09 1.44
C SER A 295 10.51 -8.24 1.01
N GLY A 296 10.82 -9.24 0.18
CA GLY A 296 12.15 -9.41 -0.43
C GLY A 296 12.55 -8.24 -1.32
N LEU A 297 11.62 -7.75 -2.15
CA LEU A 297 11.80 -6.53 -2.94
C LEU A 297 12.13 -5.32 -2.07
N ILE A 298 11.38 -5.12 -0.97
CA ILE A 298 11.61 -4.00 -0.03
C ILE A 298 13.01 -4.09 0.58
N VAL A 299 13.43 -5.28 1.04
CA VAL A 299 14.78 -5.51 1.59
C VAL A 299 15.86 -5.34 0.52
N GLY A 300 15.61 -5.72 -0.74
CA GLY A 300 16.52 -5.49 -1.85
C GLY A 300 16.78 -4.02 -2.16
N ASN A 301 15.98 -3.09 -1.62
CA ASN A 301 16.12 -1.64 -1.78
C ASN A 301 16.62 -0.96 -0.49
N VAL A 302 17.35 -1.68 0.38
CA VAL A 302 18.08 -1.07 1.52
C VAL A 302 18.93 0.10 1.01
N GLY A 303 18.85 1.24 1.71
CA GLY A 303 19.48 2.51 1.30
C GLY A 303 18.51 3.49 0.62
N SER A 304 17.38 3.00 0.10
CA SER A 304 16.33 3.85 -0.49
C SER A 304 15.13 3.99 0.47
N TYR A 305 15.14 5.05 1.28
CA TYR A 305 14.09 5.29 2.29
C TYR A 305 12.68 5.36 1.68
N GLU A 306 12.53 6.06 0.55
CA GLU A 306 11.24 6.22 -0.12
C GLU A 306 10.71 4.91 -0.72
N MET A 307 11.57 4.09 -1.33
CA MET A 307 11.16 2.79 -1.86
C MET A 307 10.74 1.85 -0.73
N ILE A 308 11.41 1.88 0.42
CA ILE A 308 11.04 1.06 1.57
C ILE A 308 9.67 1.51 2.13
N CYS A 309 9.53 2.79 2.45
CA CYS A 309 8.32 3.32 3.07
C CYS A 309 7.09 3.19 2.16
N ARG A 310 7.19 3.63 0.90
CA ARG A 310 6.04 3.61 -0.03
C ARG A 310 5.60 2.19 -0.38
N ASN A 311 6.54 1.26 -0.60
CA ASN A 311 6.16 -0.14 -0.81
C ASN A 311 5.57 -0.75 0.46
N GLY A 312 6.01 -0.31 1.65
CA GLY A 312 5.38 -0.67 2.93
C GLY A 312 3.87 -0.42 2.95
N TYR A 313 3.35 0.59 2.24
CA TYR A 313 1.92 0.92 2.22
C TYR A 313 1.08 -0.23 1.66
N LEU A 314 1.59 -0.96 0.65
CA LEU A 314 0.93 -2.13 0.10
C LEU A 314 0.82 -3.26 1.14
N LEU A 315 1.87 -3.46 1.94
CA LEU A 315 1.84 -4.42 3.05
C LEU A 315 0.89 -3.97 4.17
N GLY A 316 0.78 -2.67 4.41
CA GLY A 316 -0.21 -2.08 5.31
C GLY A 316 -1.64 -2.36 4.86
N ALA A 317 -1.95 -2.14 3.59
CA ALA A 317 -3.26 -2.46 3.02
C ALA A 317 -3.57 -3.97 3.02
N LEU A 318 -2.54 -4.82 2.93
CA LEU A 318 -2.63 -6.28 3.06
C LEU A 318 -2.47 -6.80 4.51
N SER A 319 -2.45 -5.92 5.52
CA SER A 319 -2.27 -6.32 6.92
C SER A 319 -3.23 -7.41 7.41
N PRO A 320 -4.52 -7.46 6.99
CA PRO A 320 -5.44 -8.51 7.42
C PRO A 320 -4.98 -9.92 7.02
N ILE A 321 -4.29 -10.03 5.88
CA ILE A 321 -3.77 -11.29 5.34
C ILE A 321 -2.40 -11.58 5.93
N LEU A 322 -1.52 -10.57 5.95
CA LEU A 322 -0.17 -10.64 6.52
C LEU A 322 -0.20 -11.17 7.95
N ILE A 323 -1.06 -10.61 8.82
CA ILE A 323 -1.15 -11.03 10.21
C ILE A 323 -1.79 -12.41 10.34
N SER A 324 -2.80 -12.73 9.53
CA SER A 324 -3.41 -14.05 9.56
C SER A 324 -2.44 -15.20 9.27
N MET A 325 -1.39 -14.96 8.48
CA MET A 325 -0.32 -15.94 8.25
C MET A 325 0.29 -16.43 9.57
N PHE A 326 0.45 -15.55 10.56
CA PHE A 326 1.02 -15.87 11.88
C PHE A 326 0.04 -16.59 12.83
N TYR A 327 -1.21 -16.75 12.43
CA TYR A 327 -2.29 -17.31 13.25
C TYR A 327 -2.94 -18.57 12.66
N GLU A 328 -2.47 -19.09 11.53
CA GLU A 328 -3.01 -20.32 10.94
C GLU A 328 -2.72 -21.55 11.81
N LYS A 329 -3.75 -22.41 11.98
CA LYS A 329 -3.80 -23.48 12.99
C LYS A 329 -2.77 -24.60 12.79
N GLY A 330 -2.44 -24.96 11.55
CA GLY A 330 -1.49 -26.06 11.27
C GLY A 330 -0.08 -25.79 11.84
N HIS A 331 0.31 -24.52 11.92
CA HIS A 331 1.67 -24.11 12.31
C HIS A 331 1.88 -23.96 13.82
N LEU A 332 0.81 -23.99 14.61
CA LEU A 332 0.89 -23.91 16.07
C LEU A 332 1.36 -25.22 16.71
N LEU A 333 1.36 -26.33 15.98
CA LEU A 333 1.71 -27.66 16.50
C LEU A 333 3.21 -27.99 16.36
N SER A 334 3.91 -27.52 15.32
CA SER A 334 5.34 -27.82 15.11
C SER A 334 6.32 -26.83 15.77
N GLY A 335 5.82 -25.70 16.31
CA GLY A 335 6.68 -24.61 16.79
C GLY A 335 5.95 -23.53 17.60
N LYS A 336 5.02 -23.92 18.48
CA LYS A 336 4.13 -23.01 19.23
C LYS A 336 4.85 -21.84 19.91
N HIS A 337 6.02 -22.09 20.50
CA HIS A 337 6.82 -21.07 21.18
C HIS A 337 7.47 -20.09 20.19
N ILE A 338 8.10 -20.60 19.12
CA ILE A 338 8.76 -19.77 18.10
C ILE A 338 7.74 -18.89 17.38
N GLY A 339 6.57 -19.43 17.01
CA GLY A 339 5.49 -18.65 16.42
C GLY A 339 4.89 -17.60 17.37
N SER A 340 4.98 -17.80 18.68
CA SER A 340 4.62 -16.78 19.67
C SER A 340 5.66 -15.65 19.72
N ILE A 341 6.95 -15.98 19.69
CA ILE A 341 8.06 -15.01 19.68
C ILE A 341 7.92 -14.07 18.48
N PHE A 342 7.67 -14.61 17.28
CA PHE A 342 7.47 -13.79 16.08
C PHE A 342 6.29 -12.81 16.21
N ARG A 343 5.16 -13.26 16.77
CA ARG A 343 3.99 -12.39 16.99
C ARG A 343 4.26 -11.29 18.01
N VAL A 344 4.99 -11.59 19.08
CA VAL A 344 5.38 -10.59 20.09
C VAL A 344 6.36 -9.59 19.49
N ALA A 345 7.38 -10.06 18.75
CA ALA A 345 8.36 -9.21 18.08
C ALA A 345 7.68 -8.25 17.07
N LEU A 346 6.74 -8.76 16.26
CA LEU A 346 5.93 -7.92 15.37
C LEU A 346 5.08 -6.91 16.14
N GLY A 347 4.39 -7.35 17.19
CA GLY A 347 3.57 -6.46 18.01
C GLY A 347 4.37 -5.30 18.60
N LEU A 348 5.54 -5.60 19.19
CA LEU A 348 6.46 -4.59 19.73
C LEU A 348 6.95 -3.64 18.64
N LEU A 349 7.36 -4.18 17.49
CA LEU A 349 7.82 -3.38 16.36
C LEU A 349 6.74 -2.42 15.87
N PHE A 350 5.51 -2.91 15.69
CA PHE A 350 4.39 -2.07 15.25
C PHE A 350 4.02 -1.00 16.27
N VAL A 351 4.05 -1.31 17.58
CA VAL A 351 3.85 -0.28 18.62
C VAL A 351 4.90 0.81 18.52
N ILE A 352 6.18 0.43 18.38
CA ILE A 352 7.29 1.38 18.23
C ILE A 352 7.09 2.24 16.97
N MET A 353 6.85 1.62 15.82
CA MET A 353 6.64 2.34 14.56
C MET A 353 5.44 3.29 14.64
N SER A 354 4.32 2.83 15.22
CA SER A 354 3.12 3.64 15.42
C SER A 354 3.39 4.85 16.31
N PHE A 355 4.10 4.65 17.43
CA PHE A 355 4.47 5.73 18.33
C PHE A 355 5.39 6.75 17.65
N GLN A 356 6.35 6.29 16.85
CA GLN A 356 7.25 7.18 16.11
C GLN A 356 6.48 7.99 15.06
N TRP A 357 5.45 7.42 14.42
CA TRP A 357 4.61 8.15 13.46
C TRP A 357 3.87 9.28 14.16
N VAL A 358 3.26 8.98 15.31
CA VAL A 358 2.58 9.98 16.13
C VAL A 358 3.57 11.06 16.55
N ARG A 359 4.72 10.68 17.14
CA ARG A 359 5.74 11.64 17.60
C ARG A 359 6.27 12.54 16.48
N TYR A 360 6.52 11.98 15.30
CA TYR A 360 7.06 12.73 14.17
C TYR A 360 6.06 13.76 13.63
N TYR A 361 4.78 13.40 13.55
CA TYR A 361 3.76 14.27 12.99
C TYR A 361 3.00 15.12 14.02
N TYR A 362 3.08 14.81 15.30
CA TYR A 362 2.42 15.56 16.38
C TYR A 362 2.68 17.08 16.33
N PRO A 363 3.89 17.58 16.02
CA PRO A 363 4.14 19.02 15.91
C PRO A 363 3.40 19.72 14.76
N PHE A 364 2.88 18.99 13.77
CA PHE A 364 2.08 19.56 12.66
C PHE A 364 0.59 19.68 13.00
N PHE A 365 0.19 19.30 14.21
CA PHE A 365 -1.20 19.37 14.71
C PHE A 365 -1.35 20.26 15.95
N LEU A 366 -0.26 20.92 16.37
CA LEU A 366 -0.25 21.98 17.38
C LEU A 366 -0.10 23.31 16.66
#